data_AF-A0A2V8VT30-F1
#
_entry.id   AF-A0A2V8VT30-F1
#
_cell.length_a   1.000
_cell.length_b   1.000
_cell.length_c   1.000
_cell.angle_alpha   90.00
_cell.angle_beta   90.00
_cell.angle_gamma   90.00
#
_symmetry.space_group_name_H-M   'P 1'
#
loop_
_entity.id
_entity.type
_entity.pdbx_description
1 polymer ?
#
loop_
_entity_poly.entity_id
_entity_poly.type
_entity_poly.pdbx_seq_one_letter_code
_entity_poly.pdbx_strand_id
1 'polypeptide(L)'
;MKTTLEIPDAIFRRAKSVAAERGIPLRALISEALADKLRTDNGSGKPWMAAFGKLRRLRKETARINCIIEEEFEQIEAEDRL
;
A
#
# COMPACT_ATOMS: atom_id res chain seq x y z
N MET A 1 24.56 -5.56 13.69
CA MET A 1 25.33 -4.64 14.55
C MET A 1 24.65 -4.55 15.91
N LYS A 2 25.41 -4.34 16.99
CA LYS A 2 24.86 -4.12 18.34
C LYS A 2 24.63 -2.62 18.53
N THR A 3 23.43 -2.23 18.92
CA THR A 3 23.06 -0.84 19.21
C THR A 3 22.48 -0.78 20.62
N THR A 4 22.81 0.28 21.35
CA THR A 4 22.25 0.57 22.67
C THR A 4 21.25 1.69 22.51
N LEU A 5 20.04 1.52 23.04
CA LEU A 5 18.95 2.50 22.96
C LEU A 5 18.39 2.74 24.36
N GLU A 6 18.12 3.99 24.70
CA GLU A 6 17.43 4.34 25.94
C GLU A 6 15.93 4.35 25.71
N ILE A 7 15.19 3.55 26.49
CA ILE A 7 13.75 3.39 26.37
C ILE A 7 13.16 3.45 27.79
N PRO A 8 12.07 4.20 28.04
CA PRO A 8 11.38 4.20 29.32
C PRO A 8 10.97 2.79 29.76
N ASP A 9 11.15 2.46 31.05
CA ASP A 9 10.90 1.10 31.59
C ASP A 9 9.47 0.60 31.30
N ALA A 10 8.48 1.48 31.42
CA ALA A 10 7.08 1.15 31.14
C ALA A 10 6.89 0.65 29.68
N ILE A 11 7.56 1.30 28.72
CA ILE A 11 7.51 0.92 27.30
C ILE A 11 8.27 -0.39 27.09
N PHE A 12 9.43 -0.55 27.72
CA PHE A 12 10.25 -1.76 27.63
C PHE A 12 9.51 -3.00 28.15
N ARG A 13 8.80 -2.89 29.27
CA ARG A 13 7.97 -3.99 29.81
C ARG A 13 6.85 -4.36 28.86
N ARG A 14 6.12 -3.38 28.35
CA ARG A 14 5.04 -3.61 27.39
C ARG A 14 5.56 -4.28 26.11
N ALA A 15 6.70 -3.83 25.60
CA ALA A 15 7.32 -4.43 24.42
C ALA A 15 7.73 -5.90 24.67
N LYS A 16 8.22 -6.23 25.87
CA LYS A 16 8.51 -7.63 26.25
C LYS A 16 7.25 -8.49 26.30
N SER A 17 6.16 -7.99 26.86
CA SER A 17 4.87 -8.71 26.87
C SER A 17 4.39 -8.99 25.45
N VAL A 18 4.38 -7.98 24.58
CA VAL A 18 3.96 -8.12 23.17
C VAL A 18 4.86 -9.08 22.41
N ALA A 19 6.17 -9.06 22.65
CA ALA A 19 7.11 -9.99 22.03
C ALA A 19 6.83 -11.44 22.46
N ALA A 20 6.56 -11.65 23.75
CA ALA A 20 6.21 -12.96 24.31
C ALA A 20 4.87 -13.50 23.76
N GLU A 21 3.84 -12.65 23.68
CA GLU A 21 2.54 -13.01 23.08
C GLU A 21 2.69 -13.44 21.61
N ARG A 22 3.61 -12.81 20.86
CA ARG A 22 3.91 -13.15 19.46
C ARG A 22 4.90 -14.30 19.31
N GLY A 23 5.50 -14.79 20.39
CA GLY A 23 6.53 -15.83 20.35
C GLY A 23 7.85 -15.40 19.67
N ILE A 24 8.13 -14.09 19.62
CA ILE A 24 9.33 -13.54 18.96
C ILE A 24 10.28 -12.90 20.00
N PRO A 25 11.60 -12.86 19.72
CA PRO A 25 12.52 -12.13 20.58
C PRO A 25 12.26 -10.61 20.50
N LEU A 26 12.47 -9.90 21.61
CA LEU A 26 12.28 -8.44 21.68
C LEU A 26 13.05 -7.68 20.59
N ARG A 27 14.24 -8.15 20.23
CA ARG A 27 15.05 -7.56 19.15
C ARG A 27 14.34 -7.62 17.79
N ALA A 28 13.61 -8.71 17.50
CA ALA A 28 12.84 -8.84 16.27
C ALA A 28 11.68 -7.83 16.26
N LEU A 29 10.93 -7.75 17.36
CA LEU A 29 9.86 -6.76 17.52
C LEU A 29 10.36 -5.32 17.29
N ILE A 30 11.51 -4.96 17.87
CA ILE A 30 12.11 -3.62 17.70
C ILE A 30 12.53 -3.40 16.24
N SER A 31 13.14 -4.40 15.61
CA SER A 31 13.58 -4.32 14.20
C SER A 31 12.40 -4.14 13.24
N GLU A 32 11.32 -4.90 13.46
CA GLU A 32 10.08 -4.80 12.69
C GLU A 32 9.43 -3.42 12.84
N ALA A 33 9.25 -2.96 14.09
CA ALA A 33 8.67 -1.66 14.36
C ALA A 33 9.46 -0.52 13.72
N LEU A 34 10.79 -0.61 13.73
CA LEU A 34 11.66 0.37 13.08
C LEU A 34 11.53 0.30 11.56
N ALA A 35 11.53 -0.91 10.97
CA ALA A 35 11.33 -1.08 9.53
C ALA A 35 9.98 -0.51 9.07
N ASP A 36 8.91 -0.78 9.80
CA ASP A 36 7.57 -0.28 9.49
C ASP A 36 7.48 1.24 9.59
N LYS A 37 8.13 1.85 10.58
CA LYS A 37 8.21 3.32 10.68
C LYS A 37 9.03 3.95 9.56
N LEU A 38 10.10 3.30 9.13
CA LEU A 38 10.95 3.79 8.04
C LEU A 38 10.34 3.54 6.65
N ARG A 39 9.41 2.59 6.49
CA ARG A 39 8.70 2.35 5.22
C ARG A 39 7.87 3.56 4.76
N THR A 40 7.49 4.46 5.67
CA THR A 40 6.62 5.60 5.34
C THR A 40 7.37 6.82 4.79
N ASP A 41 8.71 6.86 4.88
CA ASP A 41 9.50 8.03 4.47
C ASP A 41 10.11 7.91 3.05
N ASN A 42 9.95 6.76 2.39
CA ASN A 42 10.46 6.52 1.03
C ASN A 42 9.43 6.77 -0.09
N GLY A 43 8.30 7.42 0.20
CA GLY A 43 7.28 7.62 -0.81
C GLY A 43 6.11 8.49 -0.34
N SER A 44 6.34 9.79 -0.29
CA SER A 44 5.30 10.83 -0.21
C SER A 44 4.42 10.92 -1.48
N GLY A 45 4.16 9.78 -2.13
CA GLY A 45 3.24 9.64 -3.24
C GLY A 45 2.72 8.21 -3.27
N LYS A 46 1.40 8.04 -3.37
CA LYS A 46 0.82 6.70 -3.56
C LYS A 46 1.48 6.09 -4.81
N PRO A 47 2.12 4.90 -4.76
CA PRO A 47 2.90 4.38 -5.89
C PRO A 47 2.10 4.26 -7.20
N TRP A 48 0.79 4.00 -7.09
CA TRP A 48 -0.13 3.98 -8.23
C TRP A 48 -0.38 5.37 -8.87
N MET A 49 -0.07 6.47 -8.18
CA MET A 49 -0.10 7.82 -8.75
C MET A 49 1.16 8.17 -9.54
N ALA A 50 2.23 7.36 -9.50
CA ALA A 50 3.46 7.63 -10.26
C ALA A 50 3.24 7.65 -11.79
N ALA A 51 2.15 7.05 -12.26
CA ALA A 51 1.76 7.04 -13.67
C ALA A 51 0.60 8.00 -14.00
N PHE A 52 -0.03 8.61 -12.98
CA PHE A 52 -1.22 9.44 -13.16
C PHE A 52 -0.92 10.65 -14.05
N GLY A 53 -1.73 10.86 -15.11
CA GLY A 53 -1.59 11.98 -16.03
C GLY A 53 -0.53 11.84 -17.14
N LYS A 54 0.35 10.82 -17.10
CA LYS A 54 1.39 10.61 -18.14
C LYS A 54 0.82 10.37 -19.55
N LEU A 55 -0.41 9.89 -19.64
CA LEU A 55 -1.10 9.62 -20.92
C LEU A 55 -2.06 10.73 -21.35
N ARG A 56 -2.02 11.92 -20.74
CA ARG A 56 -2.94 13.03 -21.07
C ARG A 56 -2.95 13.40 -22.57
N ARG A 57 -1.81 13.22 -23.26
CA ARG A 57 -1.68 13.46 -24.71
C ARG A 57 -2.54 12.51 -25.57
N LEU A 58 -2.91 11.34 -25.05
CA LEU A 58 -3.70 10.34 -25.75
C LEU A 58 -5.21 10.53 -25.56
N ARG A 59 -5.66 11.62 -24.93
CA ARG A 59 -7.09 11.85 -24.65
C ARG A 59 -8.00 11.67 -25.86
N LYS A 60 -7.58 12.11 -27.05
CA LYS A 60 -8.36 11.95 -28.28
C LYS A 60 -8.48 10.48 -28.71
N GLU A 61 -7.39 9.73 -28.60
CA GLU A 61 -7.36 8.31 -28.94
C GLU A 61 -8.16 7.48 -27.94
N THR A 62 -8.03 7.79 -26.64
CA THR A 62 -8.85 7.17 -25.59
C THR A 62 -10.34 7.43 -25.83
N ALA A 63 -10.72 8.63 -26.25
CA ALA A 63 -12.12 8.94 -26.58
C ALA A 63 -12.62 8.14 -27.79
N ARG A 64 -11.78 7.96 -28.83
CA ARG A 64 -12.13 7.13 -29.99
C ARG A 64 -12.33 5.67 -29.60
N ILE A 65 -11.42 5.10 -28.81
CA ILE A 65 -11.52 3.72 -28.33
C ILE A 65 -12.78 3.54 -27.48
N ASN A 66 -13.05 4.46 -26.55
CA ASN A 66 -14.25 4.38 -25.71
C ASN A 66 -15.54 4.44 -26.53
N CYS A 67 -15.61 5.28 -27.57
CA CYS A 67 -16.77 5.33 -28.45
C CYS A 67 -17.03 3.99 -29.15
N ILE A 68 -15.98 3.30 -29.59
CA ILE A 68 -16.11 1.95 -30.19
C ILE A 68 -16.55 0.94 -29.13
N ILE A 69 -16.00 1.01 -27.92
CA ILE A 69 -16.41 0.12 -26.83
C ILE A 69 -17.89 0.36 -26.48
N GLU A 70 -18.32 1.60 -26.37
CA GLU A 70 -19.72 1.94 -26.09
C GLU A 70 -20.62 1.43 -27.22
N GLU A 71 -20.28 1.66 -28.49
CA GLU A 71 -21.07 1.18 -29.63
C GLU A 71 -21.20 -0.35 -29.66
N GLU A 72 -20.14 -1.09 -29.30
CA GLU A 72 -20.13 -2.55 -29.34
C GLU A 72 -20.68 -3.21 -28.06
N PHE A 73 -20.54 -2.56 -26.89
CA PHE A 73 -20.83 -3.15 -25.58
C PHE A 73 -21.95 -2.45 -24.78
N GLU A 74 -22.66 -1.47 -25.35
CA GLU A 74 -23.85 -0.87 -24.71
C GLU A 74 -25.10 -1.76 -24.71
N GLN A 75 -25.08 -2.85 -25.49
CA GLN A 75 -26.21 -3.78 -25.54
C GLN A 75 -26.03 -4.88 -24.49
N ILE A 76 -26.84 -4.81 -23.42
CA ILE A 76 -27.05 -5.96 -22.54
C ILE A 76 -27.78 -7.03 -23.37
N GLU A 77 -27.09 -8.16 -23.57
CA GLU A 77 -27.64 -9.33 -24.27
C GLU A 77 -28.96 -9.77 -23.61
N ALA A 78 -29.86 -10.36 -24.39
CA ALA A 78 -31.20 -10.66 -23.91
C ALA A 78 -31.18 -11.65 -22.72
N GLU A 79 -30.14 -12.48 -22.66
CA GLU A 79 -29.84 -13.44 -21.60
C GLU A 79 -29.47 -12.78 -20.26
N ASP A 80 -28.98 -11.54 -20.27
CA ASP A 80 -28.48 -10.81 -19.09
C ASP A 80 -29.52 -9.84 -18.47
N ARG A 81 -30.73 -9.76 -19.07
CA ARG A 81 -31.86 -8.96 -18.56
C ARG A 81 -32.73 -9.78 -17.59
N LEU A 82 -32.15 -10.20 -16.47
CA LEU A 82 -32.86 -10.89 -15.38
C LEU A 82 -33.61 -9.94 -14.45
#